data_AF-A0A970R9J4-F1
#
_entry.id   AF-A0A970R9J4-F1
#
_cell.length_a   1.000
_cell.length_b   1.000
_cell.length_c   1.000
_cell.angle_alpha   90.00
_cell.angle_beta   90.00
_cell.angle_gamma   90.00
#
_symmetry.space_group_name_H-M   'P 1'
#
loop_
_entity.id
_entity.type
_entity.pdbx_description
1 polymer ?
#
loop_
_entity_poly.entity_id
_entity_poly.type
_entity_poly.pdbx_seq_one_letter_code
_entity_poly.pdbx_strand_id
1 'polypeptide(L)'
;KSVLDAGWGQLKTMLDYKCAHAGIVFKEVNEAYTTQTCSHCGSLPESRPKGIAGLGIREWTCSGCGVAHDRDTNAARNILAVGHGRLAVGIPVL
;
A
#
# COMPACT_ATOMS: atom_id res chain seq x y z
N LYS A 1 -14.09 -5.93 15.37
CA LYS A 1 -14.40 -6.24 13.96
C LYS A 1 -13.37 -7.25 13.48
N SER A 2 -13.78 -8.45 13.05
CA SER A 2 -12.87 -9.51 12.60
C SER A 2 -12.50 -9.32 11.13
N VAL A 3 -11.32 -9.79 10.72
CA VAL A 3 -10.89 -9.84 9.30
C VAL A 3 -11.81 -10.76 8.49
N LEU A 4 -12.41 -11.76 9.14
CA LEU A 4 -13.31 -12.73 8.52
C LEU A 4 -14.64 -12.09 8.06
N ASP A 5 -15.07 -11.00 8.71
CA ASP A 5 -16.33 -10.32 8.39
C ASP A 5 -16.18 -9.23 7.30
N ALA A 6 -14.98 -9.05 6.76
CA ALA A 6 -14.68 -7.95 5.84
C ALA A 6 -14.96 -8.26 4.37
N GLY A 7 -15.23 -9.52 4.01
CA GLY A 7 -15.64 -9.89 2.65
C GLY A 7 -14.56 -9.71 1.56
N TRP A 8 -13.27 -9.71 1.92
CA TRP A 8 -12.17 -9.45 0.98
C TRP A 8 -12.17 -10.35 -0.26
N GLY A 9 -12.48 -11.64 -0.10
CA GLY A 9 -12.59 -12.56 -1.23
C GLY A 9 -13.66 -12.13 -2.24
N GLN A 10 -14.85 -11.78 -1.74
CA GLN A 10 -15.96 -11.30 -2.57
C GLN A 10 -15.61 -9.99 -3.28
N LEU A 11 -14.96 -9.06 -2.59
CA LEU A 11 -14.49 -7.81 -3.18
C LEU A 11 -13.55 -8.07 -4.38
N LYS A 12 -12.58 -8.98 -4.23
CA LYS A 12 -11.65 -9.33 -5.31
C LYS A 12 -12.36 -9.98 -6.48
N THR A 13 -13.29 -10.90 -6.24
CA THR A 13 -14.15 -11.47 -7.30
C THR A 13 -14.92 -10.38 -8.04
N MET A 14 -15.48 -9.41 -7.31
CA MET A 14 -16.21 -8.30 -7.92
C MET A 14 -15.31 -7.38 -8.76
N LEU A 15 -14.09 -7.11 -8.31
CA LEU A 15 -13.12 -6.31 -9.06
C LEU A 15 -12.70 -7.03 -10.34
N ASP A 16 -12.39 -8.32 -10.26
CA ASP A 16 -11.93 -9.13 -11.40
C ASP A 16 -12.93 -9.09 -12.56
N TYR A 17 -14.20 -9.45 -12.33
CA TYR A 17 -15.18 -9.48 -13.41
C TYR A 17 -15.54 -8.07 -13.92
N LYS A 18 -15.54 -7.04 -13.05
CA LYS A 18 -15.85 -5.66 -13.48
C LYS A 18 -14.73 -5.06 -14.30
N CYS A 19 -13.47 -5.34 -13.94
CA CYS A 19 -12.30 -4.94 -14.71
C CYS A 19 -12.30 -5.64 -16.08
N ALA A 20 -12.59 -6.94 -16.13
CA ALA A 20 -12.73 -7.66 -17.39
C ALA A 20 -13.82 -7.07 -18.30
N HIS A 21 -14.98 -6.74 -17.73
CA HIS A 21 -16.08 -6.09 -18.46
C HIS A 21 -15.69 -4.69 -19.00
N ALA A 22 -14.85 -3.96 -18.28
CA ALA A 22 -14.38 -2.63 -18.67
C ALA A 22 -13.13 -2.65 -19.57
N GLY A 23 -12.56 -3.82 -19.89
CA GLY A 23 -11.29 -3.91 -20.61
C GLY A 23 -10.08 -3.42 -19.80
N ILE A 24 -10.17 -3.44 -18.46
CA ILE A 24 -9.12 -3.01 -17.52
C ILE A 24 -8.39 -4.24 -16.99
N VAL A 25 -7.07 -4.17 -16.85
CA VAL A 25 -6.28 -5.23 -16.21
C VAL A 25 -6.40 -5.13 -14.69
N PHE A 26 -6.88 -6.19 -14.05
CA PHE A 26 -6.80 -6.37 -12.60
C PHE A 26 -5.62 -7.28 -12.26
N LYS A 27 -4.85 -6.90 -11.24
CA LYS A 27 -3.68 -7.66 -10.78
C LYS A 27 -3.57 -7.59 -9.27
N GLU A 28 -3.56 -8.75 -8.62
CA GLU A 28 -3.21 -8.87 -7.21
C GLU A 28 -1.69 -8.82 -7.04
N VAL A 29 -1.23 -8.14 -5.98
CA VAL A 29 0.18 -8.04 -5.62
C VAL A 29 0.35 -8.34 -4.14
N ASN A 30 1.57 -8.74 -3.75
CA ASN A 30 1.90 -8.92 -2.34
C ASN A 30 1.87 -7.56 -1.61
N GLU A 31 0.97 -7.44 -0.65
CA GLU A 31 0.72 -6.22 0.12
C GLU A 31 1.64 -6.04 1.33
N ALA A 32 2.50 -7.01 1.62
CA ALA A 32 3.36 -7.00 2.79
C ALA A 32 4.17 -5.69 2.87
N TYR A 33 4.20 -5.10 4.06
CA TYR A 33 4.95 -3.88 4.39
C TYR A 33 4.54 -2.61 3.63
N THR A 34 3.45 -2.60 2.87
CA THR A 34 3.03 -1.43 2.07
C THR A 34 2.62 -0.21 2.91
N THR A 35 2.05 -0.42 4.11
CA THR A 35 1.75 0.67 5.07
C THR A 35 2.98 1.17 5.82
N GLN A 36 4.06 0.41 5.78
CA GLN A 36 5.27 0.57 6.59
C GLN A 36 6.45 1.14 5.80
N THR A 37 6.51 0.83 4.52
CA THR A 37 7.55 1.30 3.60
C THR A 37 7.28 2.77 3.26
N CYS A 38 8.30 3.61 3.31
CA CYS A 38 8.20 4.98 2.84
C CYS A 38 8.01 4.97 1.31
N SER A 39 6.87 5.43 0.82
CA SER A 39 6.61 5.47 -0.63
C SER A 39 7.56 6.42 -1.38
N HIS A 40 8.12 7.42 -0.70
CA HIS A 40 9.07 8.38 -1.26
C HIS A 40 10.48 7.79 -1.39
N CYS A 41 11.12 7.37 -0.30
CA CYS A 41 12.51 6.91 -0.33
C CYS A 41 12.69 5.38 -0.32
N GLY A 42 11.61 4.60 -0.19
CA GLY A 42 11.65 3.14 -0.22
C GLY A 42 12.15 2.45 1.05
N SER A 43 12.54 3.20 2.08
CA SER A 43 13.06 2.61 3.32
C SER A 43 11.94 2.05 4.23
N LEU A 44 12.32 1.21 5.19
CA LEU A 44 11.51 0.79 6.33
C LEU A 44 11.97 1.55 7.60
N PRO A 45 11.64 2.84 7.73
CA PRO A 45 12.15 3.68 8.82
C PRO A 45 11.65 3.20 10.19
N GLU A 46 12.36 3.56 11.26
CA GLU A 46 11.96 3.22 12.63
C GLU A 46 10.67 3.92 13.07
N SER A 47 10.37 5.09 12.50
CA SER A 47 9.14 5.84 12.75
C SER A 47 7.88 5.23 12.11
N ARG A 48 8.01 4.16 11.32
CA ARG A 48 6.87 3.56 10.63
C ARG A 48 5.83 2.98 11.61
N PRO A 49 4.53 3.02 11.27
CA PRO A 49 3.51 2.33 12.05
C PRO A 49 3.76 0.81 12.09
N LYS A 50 3.93 0.23 13.29
CA LYS A 50 4.18 -1.21 13.47
C LYS A 50 3.41 -1.81 14.65
N GLY A 51 3.06 -3.09 14.52
CA GLY A 51 2.28 -3.82 15.52
C GLY A 51 0.86 -3.26 15.74
N ILE A 52 0.20 -3.74 16.80
CA ILE A 52 -1.17 -3.34 17.15
C ILE A 52 -1.25 -1.85 17.46
N ALA A 53 -0.26 -1.30 18.16
CA ALA A 53 -0.20 0.13 18.47
C ALA A 53 -0.13 1.01 17.20
N GLY A 54 0.51 0.51 16.14
CA GLY A 54 0.60 1.19 14.85
C GLY A 54 -0.71 1.22 14.05
N LEU A 55 -1.70 0.37 14.36
CA LEU A 55 -2.95 0.31 13.61
C LEU A 55 -3.78 1.60 13.69
N GLY A 56 -3.62 2.37 14.76
CA GLY A 56 -4.28 3.67 14.95
C GLY A 56 -3.57 4.85 14.29
N ILE A 57 -2.29 4.70 13.90
CA ILE A 57 -1.48 5.81 13.38
C ILE A 57 -1.89 6.10 11.93
N ARG A 58 -2.58 7.22 11.72
CA ARG A 58 -3.05 7.65 10.39
C ARG A 58 -2.01 8.48 9.64
N GLU A 59 -1.26 9.28 10.38
CA GLU A 59 -0.21 10.13 9.83
C GLU A 59 1.12 9.84 10.53
N TRP A 60 2.21 9.85 9.78
CA TRP A 60 3.55 9.64 10.32
C TRP A 60 4.60 10.32 9.44
N THR A 61 5.74 10.68 10.03
CA THR A 61 6.87 11.27 9.29
C THR A 61 7.98 10.24 9.14
N CYS A 62 8.48 10.05 7.93
CA CYS A 62 9.56 9.12 7.64
C CYS A 62 10.87 9.61 8.27
N SER A 63 11.42 8.86 9.23
CA SER A 63 12.71 9.22 9.85
C SER A 63 13.92 9.07 8.93
N GLY A 64 13.75 8.48 7.73
CA GLY A 64 14.81 8.35 6.73
C GLY A 64 14.89 9.48 5.71
N CYS A 65 13.80 10.19 5.43
CA CYS A 65 13.78 11.27 4.43
C CYS A 65 12.95 12.52 4.83
N GLY A 66 12.28 12.50 5.97
CA GLY A 66 11.50 13.62 6.47
C GLY A 66 10.11 13.81 5.85
N VAL A 67 9.73 13.01 4.85
CA VAL A 67 8.40 13.12 4.22
C VAL A 67 7.30 12.70 5.19
N ALA A 68 6.26 13.53 5.28
CA ALA A 68 5.02 13.19 5.98
C ALA A 68 4.11 12.32 5.10
N HIS A 69 3.47 11.34 5.72
CA HIS A 69 2.61 10.36 5.06
C HIS A 69 1.25 10.28 5.74
N ASP A 70 0.18 10.37 4.95
CA ASP A 70 -1.06 9.65 5.26
C ASP A 70 -0.84 8.15 4.95
N ARG A 71 -1.21 7.29 5.90
CA ARG A 71 -0.92 5.85 5.85
C ARG A 71 -1.55 5.16 4.64
N ASP A 72 -2.80 5.49 4.32
CA ASP A 72 -3.54 4.80 3.27
C ASP A 72 -3.05 5.27 1.89
N THR A 73 -2.78 6.56 1.73
CA THR A 73 -2.15 7.13 0.54
C THR A 73 -0.76 6.55 0.30
N ASN A 74 0.05 6.43 1.36
CA ASN A 74 1.36 5.80 1.29
C ASN A 74 1.27 4.32 0.86
N ALA A 75 0.34 3.57 1.44
CA ALA A 75 0.13 2.18 1.08
C ALA A 75 -0.31 2.02 -0.39
N ALA A 76 -1.23 2.87 -0.86
CA ALA A 76 -1.68 2.87 -2.25
C ALA A 76 -0.51 3.12 -3.23
N ARG A 77 0.37 4.10 -2.92
CA ARG A 77 1.58 4.36 -3.73
C ARG A 77 2.53 3.17 -3.75
N ASN A 78 2.69 2.47 -2.63
CA ASN A 78 3.53 1.28 -2.58
C ASN A 78 2.93 0.10 -3.36
N ILE A 79 1.61 -0.12 -3.27
CA ILE A 79 0.89 -1.14 -4.07
C ILE A 79 1.05 -0.87 -5.56
N LEU A 80 0.85 0.39 -5.99
CA LEU A 80 1.07 0.81 -7.36
C LEU A 80 2.50 0.47 -7.82
N ALA A 81 3.50 0.84 -7.01
CA ALA A 81 4.89 0.58 -7.33
C ALA A 81 5.19 -0.93 -7.45
N VAL A 82 4.64 -1.77 -6.57
CA VAL A 82 4.77 -3.24 -6.68
C VAL A 82 4.10 -3.75 -7.95
N GLY A 83 2.91 -3.25 -8.29
CA GLY A 83 2.16 -3.60 -9.50
C GLY A 83 2.96 -3.35 -10.79
N HIS A 84 3.66 -2.22 -10.84
CA HIS A 84 4.56 -1.84 -11.93
C HIS A 84 5.93 -2.52 -11.90
N GLY A 85 6.23 -3.36 -10.90
CA GLY A 85 7.50 -4.07 -10.80
C GLY A 85 8.67 -3.17 -10.39
N ARG A 86 8.45 -2.35 -9.34
CA ARG A 86 9.38 -1.33 -8.80
C ARG A 86 10.86 -1.63 -9.09
N LEU A 87 11.44 -0.84 -10.01
CA LEU A 87 12.90 -0.72 -10.17
C LEU A 87 13.47 -0.12 -8.87
N ALA A 88 14.66 -0.57 -8.46
CA ALA A 88 15.30 -0.26 -7.17
C ALA A 88 15.47 1.24 -6.84
N VAL A 89 15.18 2.16 -7.77
CA VAL A 89 15.44 3.60 -7.67
C VAL A 89 14.17 4.42 -7.30
N GLY A 90 13.05 3.77 -6.98
CA GLY A 90 11.79 4.48 -6.70
C GLY A 90 11.12 5.01 -7.97
N ILE A 91 9.92 5.59 -7.82
CA ILE A 91 9.20 6.24 -8.93
C ILE A 91 9.57 7.73 -8.86
N PRO A 92 10.39 8.27 -9.78
CA PRO A 92 10.85 9.65 -9.72
C PRO A 92 9.79 10.68 -10.12
N VAL A 93 8.61 10.24 -10.59
CA VAL A 93 7.57 11.15 -11.10
C VAL A 93 6.19 10.72 -10.57
N LEU A 94 5.73 11.42 -9.53
CA LEU A 94 4.32 11.74 -9.26
C LEU A 94 4.25 13.18 -8.75
#